data_AF-A0A946EAP0-F1
#
_entry.id   AF-A0A946EAP0-F1
#
_cell.length_a   1.000
_cell.length_b   1.000
_cell.length_c   1.000
_cell.angle_alpha   90.00
_cell.angle_beta   90.00
_cell.angle_gamma   90.00
#
_symmetry.space_group_name_H-M   'P 1'
#
loop_
_entity.id
_entity.type
_entity.pdbx_description
1 polymer ?
#
loop_
_entity_poly.entity_id
_entity_poly.type
_entity_poly.pdbx_seq_one_letter_code
_entity_poly.pdbx_strand_id
1 'polypeptide(L)'
;MNNTATLLFLCLIATSGVAKSTNSNVIDGASNYSADSTWRWGGIFGANFAQVAIGEYWAAGGLSSYSINTILNFNVSYKKKKVSFDNSINIGYGMIKQGEKSALSSQKWLKSDDKLELTSKLGYQIKGEKLSISGLINFKSQAAPGFNYPNETVLTSNFLAPGYLVFGGGIDYKPNSTLSMFFAPISSGKITFVHDQNLADAGSFGVQPAERSESGEIVKPGARYRAEFGGFLRIVYKKENLSADSKSPLNDISFQSNIDLFSNYLNSPENIDINASLLLGMKVNKYISV
;
A
#
# COMPACT_ATOMS: atom_id res chain seq x y z
N MET A 1 -40.50 42.39 -14.75
CA MET A 1 -40.77 41.62 -13.52
C MET A 1 -41.17 40.22 -13.92
N ASN A 2 -40.28 39.26 -13.73
CA ASN A 2 -40.59 37.82 -13.59
C ASN A 2 -39.32 37.19 -13.01
N ASN A 3 -39.32 37.05 -11.69
CA ASN A 3 -38.24 36.47 -10.90
C ASN A 3 -38.30 34.95 -11.01
N THR A 4 -37.38 34.34 -11.77
CA THR A 4 -37.08 32.91 -11.66
C THR A 4 -36.01 32.74 -10.59
N ALA A 5 -36.42 32.21 -9.43
CA ALA A 5 -35.55 31.86 -8.33
C ALA A 5 -34.64 30.69 -8.73
N THR A 6 -33.35 30.96 -8.90
CA THR A 6 -32.32 29.94 -9.11
C THR A 6 -32.06 29.21 -7.79
N LEU A 7 -32.71 28.05 -7.59
CA LEU A 7 -32.36 27.12 -6.52
C LEU A 7 -31.08 26.36 -6.92
N LEU A 8 -29.95 26.79 -6.36
CA LEU A 8 -28.70 26.02 -6.34
C LEU A 8 -28.87 24.81 -5.42
N PHE A 9 -29.17 23.64 -6.00
CA PHE A 9 -29.18 22.38 -5.26
C PHE A 9 -27.74 21.84 -5.19
N LEU A 10 -27.15 21.94 -4.00
CA LEU A 10 -25.88 21.32 -3.64
C LEU A 10 -26.08 19.79 -3.70
N CYS A 11 -25.53 19.12 -4.72
CA CYS A 11 -25.54 17.66 -4.77
C CYS A 11 -24.53 17.15 -3.73
N LEU A 12 -25.03 16.80 -2.55
CA LEU A 12 -24.28 16.10 -1.52
C LEU A 12 -23.88 14.73 -2.09
N ILE A 13 -22.60 14.55 -2.43
CA ILE A 13 -22.03 13.21 -2.58
C ILE A 13 -21.97 12.63 -1.16
N ALA A 14 -23.00 11.90 -0.75
CA ALA A 14 -23.01 11.17 0.51
C ALA A 14 -22.05 9.99 0.38
N THR A 15 -20.78 10.20 0.74
CA THR A 15 -19.87 9.10 1.09
C THR A 15 -20.15 8.74 2.55
N SER A 16 -20.84 7.63 2.78
CA SER A 16 -20.91 7.02 4.11
C SER A 16 -19.67 6.14 4.30
N GLY A 17 -18.53 6.77 4.58
CA GLY A 17 -17.37 6.07 5.10
C GLY A 17 -17.52 5.86 6.60
N VAL A 18 -17.70 4.62 7.06
CA VAL A 18 -17.53 4.31 8.48
C VAL A 18 -16.05 4.05 8.72
N ALA A 19 -15.30 5.13 8.96
CA ALA A 19 -13.94 5.04 9.45
C ALA A 19 -13.99 4.98 10.99
N LYS A 20 -13.93 3.78 11.56
CA LYS A 20 -13.72 3.63 13.01
C LYS A 20 -12.22 3.65 13.30
N SER A 21 -11.67 4.86 13.42
CA SER A 21 -10.37 5.05 14.08
C SER A 21 -10.55 4.75 15.57
N THR A 22 -10.16 3.55 16.00
CA THR A 22 -10.05 3.26 17.42
C THR A 22 -8.75 3.90 17.92
N ASN A 23 -8.82 5.17 18.31
CA ASN A 23 -7.83 5.79 19.19
C ASN A 23 -7.93 5.11 20.56
N SER A 24 -7.33 3.94 20.68
CA SER A 24 -6.96 3.40 21.98
C SER A 24 -5.66 4.09 22.38
N ASN A 25 -5.81 5.21 23.09
CA ASN A 25 -4.75 5.94 23.78
C ASN A 25 -3.47 6.11 22.96
N VAL A 26 -3.42 7.17 22.14
CA VAL A 26 -2.16 7.88 21.98
C VAL A 26 -1.87 8.47 23.36
N ILE A 27 -1.20 7.65 24.18
CA ILE A 27 -0.32 8.14 25.22
C ILE A 27 0.51 9.20 24.50
N ASP A 28 0.43 10.42 25.03
CA ASP A 28 1.30 11.53 24.66
C ASP A 28 2.62 11.00 24.12
N GLY A 29 3.09 11.60 23.03
CA GLY A 29 4.48 11.53 22.65
C GLY A 29 5.32 12.11 23.77
N ALA A 30 5.46 11.38 24.87
CA ALA A 30 6.44 11.58 25.90
C ALA A 30 7.76 11.38 25.18
N SER A 31 8.44 12.51 25.04
CA SER A 31 9.78 12.74 24.53
C SER A 31 10.88 12.00 25.30
N ASN A 32 10.56 10.93 26.02
CA ASN A 32 11.52 10.19 26.83
C ASN A 32 11.32 8.68 26.66
N TYR A 33 12.33 8.05 26.05
CA TYR A 33 12.57 6.62 26.18
C TYR A 33 12.80 6.27 27.66
N SER A 34 11.72 6.00 28.40
CA SER A 34 11.83 5.60 29.81
C SER A 34 10.71 4.62 30.19
N ALA A 35 10.89 3.37 29.77
CA ALA A 35 10.53 2.16 30.53
C ALA A 35 11.15 0.95 29.81
N ASP A 36 11.95 0.17 30.53
CA ASP A 36 12.68 -1.00 30.05
C ASP A 36 11.69 -2.05 29.49
N SER A 37 11.70 -2.25 28.17
CA SER A 37 10.76 -3.06 27.37
C SER A 37 9.31 -2.54 27.30
N THR A 38 8.96 -1.90 26.19
CA THR A 38 7.56 -1.62 25.85
C THR A 38 7.27 -2.00 24.40
N TRP A 39 6.33 -2.93 24.22
CA TRP A 39 5.68 -3.14 22.94
C TRP A 39 4.73 -1.96 22.70
N ARG A 40 4.80 -1.37 21.51
CA ARG A 40 3.90 -0.33 21.04
C ARG A 40 3.23 -0.85 19.78
N TRP A 41 1.94 -0.62 19.66
CA TRP A 41 1.18 -0.98 18.48
C TRP A 41 0.28 0.18 18.08
N GLY A 42 -0.05 0.26 16.81
CA GLY A 42 -0.89 1.31 16.27
C GLY A 42 -1.26 1.01 14.84
N GLY A 43 -2.44 1.44 14.42
CA GLY A 43 -2.92 1.12 13.10
C GLY A 43 -4.14 1.93 12.69
N ILE A 44 -4.43 1.86 11.39
CA ILE A 44 -5.60 2.44 10.75
C ILE A 44 -6.40 1.29 10.18
N PHE A 45 -7.66 1.20 10.57
CA PHE A 45 -8.64 0.36 9.91
C PHE A 45 -9.74 1.27 9.34
N GLY A 46 -10.01 1.11 8.05
CA GLY A 46 -11.00 1.91 7.36
C GLY A 46 -11.76 1.06 6.35
N ALA A 47 -13.07 1.28 6.27
CA ALA A 47 -13.90 0.80 5.19
C ALA A 47 -14.65 2.00 4.62
N ASN A 48 -14.52 2.20 3.31
CA ASN A 48 -15.19 3.26 2.58
C ASN A 48 -16.17 2.64 1.58
N PHE A 49 -17.41 3.12 1.62
CA PHE A 49 -18.40 2.85 0.60
C PHE A 49 -18.73 4.16 -0.09
N ALA A 50 -18.68 4.16 -1.42
CA ALA A 50 -19.06 5.32 -2.22
C ALA A 50 -19.98 4.91 -3.37
N GLN A 51 -21.02 5.71 -3.55
CA GLN A 51 -21.98 5.58 -4.64
C GLN A 51 -22.03 6.88 -5.42
N VAL A 52 -21.93 6.76 -6.75
CA VAL A 52 -22.19 7.84 -7.70
C VAL A 52 -23.40 7.42 -8.52
N ALA A 53 -24.48 8.19 -8.43
CA ALA A 53 -25.69 7.99 -9.21
C ALA A 53 -25.92 9.24 -10.07
N ILE A 54 -25.89 9.06 -11.39
CA ILE A 54 -26.12 10.16 -12.33
C ILE A 54 -27.57 10.07 -12.82
N GLY A 55 -28.33 11.16 -12.64
CA GLY A 55 -29.73 11.25 -13.05
C GLY A 55 -29.89 11.59 -14.54
N GLU A 56 -31.06 11.27 -15.10
CA GLU A 56 -31.42 11.52 -16.50
C GLU A 56 -31.59 13.01 -16.85
N TYR A 57 -31.77 13.87 -15.83
CA TYR A 57 -32.08 15.30 -16.00
C TYR A 57 -30.84 16.22 -16.09
N TRP A 58 -29.63 15.65 -16.10
CA TRP A 58 -28.38 16.40 -16.21
C TRP A 58 -27.52 15.80 -17.34
N ALA A 59 -27.40 16.54 -18.44
CA ALA A 59 -26.66 16.14 -19.64
C ALA A 59 -25.13 16.25 -19.48
N ALA A 60 -24.57 15.74 -18.38
CA ALA A 60 -23.12 15.77 -18.17
C ALA A 60 -22.36 14.68 -18.94
N GLY A 61 -23.03 13.60 -19.33
CA GLY A 61 -22.33 12.35 -19.63
C GLY A 61 -21.64 11.78 -18.38
N GLY A 62 -21.41 10.47 -18.36
CA GLY A 62 -20.70 9.81 -17.26
C GLY A 62 -21.29 8.46 -16.86
N LEU A 63 -20.58 7.73 -16.00
CA LEU A 63 -20.97 6.41 -15.52
C LEU A 63 -21.38 6.50 -14.04
N SER A 64 -22.49 5.84 -13.71
CA SER A 64 -22.83 5.59 -12.30
C SER A 64 -21.89 4.52 -11.75
N SER A 65 -21.58 4.57 -10.46
CA SER A 65 -20.66 3.60 -9.84
C SER A 65 -21.00 3.27 -8.40
N TYR A 66 -20.70 2.04 -8.01
CA TYR A 66 -20.57 1.61 -6.62
C TYR A 66 -19.12 1.24 -6.36
N SER A 67 -18.57 1.66 -5.24
CA SER A 67 -17.23 1.24 -4.82
C SER A 67 -17.19 0.91 -3.34
N ILE A 68 -16.38 -0.08 -3.02
CA ILE A 68 -16.05 -0.49 -1.67
C ILE A 68 -14.53 -0.56 -1.58
N ASN A 69 -13.95 0.10 -0.60
CA ASN A 69 -12.51 0.07 -0.35
C ASN A 69 -12.27 -0.20 1.12
N THR A 70 -11.33 -1.07 1.43
CA THR A 70 -10.94 -1.43 2.78
C THR A 70 -9.44 -1.26 2.93
N ILE A 71 -9.02 -0.71 4.05
CA ILE A 71 -7.63 -0.52 4.40
C ILE A 71 -7.40 -1.02 5.82
N LEU A 72 -6.33 -1.78 5.99
CA LEU A 72 -5.77 -2.18 7.27
C LEU A 72 -4.28 -1.86 7.23
N ASN A 73 -3.88 -0.83 7.95
CA ASN A 73 -2.48 -0.55 8.27
C ASN A 73 -2.29 -0.88 9.75
N PHE A 74 -1.38 -1.77 10.10
CA PHE A 74 -1.12 -2.17 11.48
C PHE A 74 0.38 -2.23 11.70
N ASN A 75 0.86 -1.62 12.78
CA ASN A 75 2.27 -1.52 13.11
C ASN A 75 2.48 -1.99 14.54
N VAL A 76 3.55 -2.74 14.76
CA VAL A 76 3.96 -3.25 16.08
C VAL A 76 5.47 -3.04 16.20
N SER A 77 5.87 -2.26 17.20
CA SER A 77 7.26 -1.92 17.50
C SER A 77 7.62 -2.36 18.90
N TYR A 78 8.77 -2.99 19.05
CA TYR A 78 9.37 -3.34 20.31
C TYR A 78 10.72 -2.65 20.42
N LYS A 79 11.01 -2.04 21.58
CA LYS A 79 12.34 -1.52 21.87
C LYS A 79 12.77 -1.90 23.28
N LYS A 80 13.96 -2.47 23.40
CA LYS A 80 14.63 -2.75 24.68
C LYS A 80 16.11 -2.46 24.56
N LYS A 81 16.60 -1.51 25.36
CA LYS A 81 17.99 -1.03 25.30
C LYS A 81 18.38 -0.67 23.86
N LYS A 82 19.36 -1.37 23.29
CA LYS A 82 19.86 -1.17 21.92
C LYS A 82 19.11 -1.99 20.86
N VAL A 83 18.22 -2.90 21.24
CA VAL A 83 17.50 -3.76 20.29
C VAL A 83 16.14 -3.14 19.97
N SER A 84 15.81 -3.07 18.69
CA SER A 84 14.50 -2.71 18.18
C SER A 84 13.95 -3.77 17.24
N PHE A 85 12.66 -4.05 17.32
CA PHE A 85 11.98 -4.97 16.40
C PHE A 85 10.67 -4.33 15.94
N ASP A 86 10.61 -3.99 14.66
CA ASP A 86 9.49 -3.29 14.03
C ASP A 86 8.80 -4.20 13.03
N ASN A 87 7.48 -4.30 13.11
CA ASN A 87 6.65 -5.06 12.18
C ASN A 87 5.54 -4.17 11.65
N SER A 88 5.23 -4.26 10.36
CA SER A 88 4.08 -3.60 9.77
C SER A 88 3.34 -4.51 8.80
N ILE A 89 2.02 -4.36 8.81
CA ILE A 89 1.07 -5.07 7.97
C ILE A 89 0.25 -4.00 7.26
N ASN A 90 0.18 -4.06 5.94
CA ASN A 90 -0.59 -3.18 5.10
C ASN A 90 -1.44 -4.03 4.16
N ILE A 91 -2.75 -4.00 4.36
CA ILE A 91 -3.72 -4.67 3.51
C ILE A 91 -4.63 -3.59 2.93
N GLY A 92 -4.76 -3.58 1.61
CA GLY A 92 -5.69 -2.75 0.87
C GLY A 92 -6.50 -3.63 -0.05
N TYR A 93 -7.83 -3.48 -0.02
CA TYR A 93 -8.70 -4.20 -0.94
C TYR A 93 -9.85 -3.32 -1.38
N GLY A 94 -9.96 -3.14 -2.69
CA GLY A 94 -10.91 -2.25 -3.33
C GLY A 94 -11.61 -2.92 -4.50
N MET A 95 -12.91 -2.70 -4.60
CA MET A 95 -13.70 -3.02 -5.77
C MET A 95 -14.52 -1.82 -6.22
N ILE A 96 -14.67 -1.66 -7.53
CA ILE A 96 -15.54 -0.68 -8.16
C ILE A 96 -16.37 -1.34 -9.24
N LYS A 97 -17.65 -0.98 -9.32
CA LYS A 97 -18.56 -1.38 -10.38
C LYS A 97 -19.07 -0.11 -11.02
N GLN A 98 -18.78 0.10 -12.30
CA GLN A 98 -19.11 1.33 -13.02
C GLN A 98 -19.80 1.02 -14.35
N GLY A 99 -20.81 1.80 -14.72
CA GLY A 99 -21.56 1.62 -15.96
C GLY A 99 -22.65 2.67 -16.16
N GLU A 100 -23.27 2.66 -17.34
CA GLU A 100 -24.49 3.44 -17.57
C GLU A 100 -25.58 2.98 -16.59
N LYS A 101 -26.46 3.89 -16.16
CA LYS A 101 -27.48 3.61 -15.13
C LYS A 101 -28.33 2.37 -15.47
N SER A 102 -28.71 2.21 -16.73
CA SER A 102 -29.50 1.08 -17.25
C SER A 102 -28.73 -0.24 -17.28
N ALA A 103 -27.41 -0.19 -17.44
CA ALA A 103 -26.53 -1.34 -17.54
C ALA A 103 -25.71 -1.59 -16.26
N LEU A 104 -25.82 -0.73 -15.24
CA LEU A 104 -24.98 -0.82 -14.05
C LEU A 104 -25.15 -2.16 -13.36
N SER A 105 -26.36 -2.72 -13.31
CA SER A 105 -26.61 -4.04 -12.73
C SER A 105 -25.88 -5.17 -13.46
N SER A 106 -25.71 -5.08 -14.78
CA SER A 106 -25.04 -6.09 -15.61
C SER A 106 -23.51 -5.94 -15.66
N GLN A 107 -22.95 -4.82 -15.20
CA GLN A 107 -21.50 -4.65 -15.09
C GLN A 107 -20.91 -5.53 -13.99
N LYS A 108 -19.68 -6.00 -14.21
CA LYS A 108 -18.92 -6.77 -13.21
C LYS A 108 -18.23 -5.84 -12.22
N TRP A 109 -17.84 -6.42 -11.09
CA TRP A 109 -16.97 -5.74 -10.12
C TRP A 109 -15.54 -5.78 -10.63
N LEU A 110 -14.94 -4.60 -10.72
CA LEU A 110 -13.56 -4.36 -11.11
C LEU A 110 -12.72 -4.26 -9.82
N LYS A 111 -11.58 -4.95 -9.78
CA LYS A 111 -10.62 -4.80 -8.68
C LYS A 111 -9.93 -3.45 -8.81
N SER A 112 -10.14 -2.54 -7.85
CA SER A 112 -9.53 -1.20 -7.85
C SER A 112 -8.28 -1.11 -6.98
N ASP A 113 -8.18 -1.94 -5.94
CA ASP A 113 -6.99 -2.05 -5.08
C ASP A 113 -6.86 -3.50 -4.58
N ASP A 114 -5.63 -3.98 -4.46
CA ASP A 114 -5.31 -5.31 -3.94
C ASP A 114 -3.84 -5.34 -3.54
N LYS A 115 -3.62 -4.98 -2.28
CA LYS A 115 -2.30 -4.86 -1.69
C LYS A 115 -2.24 -5.71 -0.45
N LEU A 116 -1.26 -6.60 -0.38
CA LEU A 116 -0.82 -7.26 0.84
C LEU A 116 0.67 -6.97 1.01
N GLU A 117 1.03 -6.24 2.06
CA GLU A 117 2.43 -5.94 2.37
C GLU A 117 2.72 -6.22 3.85
N LEU A 118 3.77 -6.99 4.09
CA LEU A 118 4.28 -7.34 5.40
C LEU A 118 5.73 -6.88 5.48
N THR A 119 6.10 -6.17 6.53
CA THR A 119 7.49 -5.79 6.80
C THR A 119 7.85 -6.23 8.19
N SER A 120 9.04 -6.80 8.33
CA SER A 120 9.69 -7.04 9.60
C SER A 120 11.09 -6.47 9.56
N LYS A 121 11.51 -5.77 10.61
CA LYS A 121 12.82 -5.14 10.72
C LYS A 121 13.37 -5.34 12.13
N LEU A 122 14.53 -5.98 12.22
CA LEU A 122 15.28 -6.14 13.47
C LEU A 122 16.49 -5.21 13.43
N GLY A 123 16.65 -4.37 14.45
CA GLY A 123 17.73 -3.38 14.52
C GLY A 123 18.52 -3.45 15.82
N TYR A 124 19.81 -3.16 15.73
CA TYR A 124 20.74 -2.97 16.83
C TYR A 124 21.37 -1.58 16.76
N GLN A 125 21.11 -0.76 17.76
CA GLN A 125 21.56 0.63 17.86
C GLN A 125 23.06 0.72 18.14
N ILE A 126 23.76 1.56 17.37
CA ILE A 126 25.23 1.69 17.44
C ILE A 126 25.64 3.10 17.88
N LYS A 127 25.23 4.13 17.14
CA LYS A 127 25.72 5.51 17.34
C LYS A 127 24.58 6.50 17.54
N GLY A 128 24.64 7.26 18.65
CA GLY A 128 23.87 8.48 18.87
C GLY A 128 22.35 8.33 18.84
N GLU A 129 21.81 7.17 19.23
CA GLU A 129 20.37 6.80 19.21
C GLU A 129 19.68 6.79 17.84
N LYS A 130 20.31 7.37 16.81
CA LYS A 130 19.75 7.58 15.48
C LYS A 130 20.19 6.54 14.46
N LEU A 131 21.34 5.88 14.66
CA LEU A 131 21.89 4.89 13.73
C LEU A 131 21.87 3.48 14.32
N SER A 132 21.31 2.55 13.57
CA SER A 132 21.27 1.11 13.88
C SER A 132 21.76 0.29 12.70
N ILE A 133 22.40 -0.86 12.96
CA ILE A 133 22.50 -1.92 11.97
C ILE A 133 21.21 -2.72 12.05
N SER A 134 20.57 -2.96 10.91
CA SER A 134 19.28 -3.64 10.86
C SER A 134 19.24 -4.71 9.78
N GLY A 135 18.49 -5.79 10.05
CA GLY A 135 18.00 -6.72 9.05
C GLY A 135 16.55 -6.39 8.73
N LEU A 136 16.18 -6.43 7.46
CA LEU A 136 14.83 -6.16 6.97
C LEU A 136 14.35 -7.33 6.12
N ILE A 137 13.07 -7.67 6.27
CA ILE A 137 12.30 -8.53 5.38
C ILE A 137 11.05 -7.73 5.00
N ASN A 138 10.78 -7.62 3.70
CA ASN A 138 9.59 -7.00 3.15
C ASN A 138 8.97 -7.93 2.11
N PHE A 139 7.75 -8.35 2.38
CA PHE A 139 6.96 -9.19 1.50
C PHE A 139 5.79 -8.38 0.95
N LYS A 140 5.54 -8.46 -0.36
CA LYS A 140 4.44 -7.79 -1.06
C LYS A 140 3.76 -8.77 -2.00
N SER A 141 2.43 -8.80 -2.02
CA SER A 141 1.65 -9.64 -2.93
C SER A 141 0.29 -9.02 -3.22
N GLN A 142 -0.41 -9.61 -4.18
CA GLN A 142 -1.84 -9.45 -4.41
C GLN A 142 -2.57 -10.70 -3.89
N ALA A 143 -3.81 -10.55 -3.44
CA ALA A 143 -4.61 -11.61 -2.86
C ALA A 143 -5.63 -12.21 -3.83
N ALA A 144 -6.23 -11.39 -4.69
CA ALA A 144 -7.32 -11.76 -5.59
C ALA A 144 -6.89 -11.74 -7.07
N PRO A 145 -7.55 -12.50 -7.95
CA PRO A 145 -7.26 -12.46 -9.37
C PRO A 145 -7.58 -11.08 -9.96
N GLY A 146 -6.66 -10.57 -10.78
CA GLY A 146 -6.83 -9.36 -11.59
C GLY A 146 -7.01 -9.73 -13.06
N PHE A 147 -7.84 -8.98 -13.76
CA PHE A 147 -8.09 -9.17 -15.19
C PHE A 147 -7.81 -7.87 -15.94
N ASN A 148 -7.36 -7.99 -17.19
CA ASN A 148 -7.16 -6.81 -18.03
C ASN A 148 -8.51 -6.27 -18.52
N TYR A 149 -8.70 -4.95 -18.53
CA TYR A 149 -9.92 -4.33 -19.01
C TYR A 149 -9.66 -3.57 -20.32
N PRO A 150 -10.58 -3.64 -21.31
CA PRO A 150 -11.92 -4.23 -21.25
C PRO A 150 -11.99 -5.74 -21.56
N ASN A 151 -10.86 -6.36 -21.91
CA ASN A 151 -10.82 -7.78 -22.31
C ASN A 151 -10.62 -8.71 -21.10
N GLU A 152 -11.73 -8.99 -20.40
CA GLU A 152 -11.81 -9.70 -19.11
C GLU A 152 -11.34 -11.17 -19.15
N THR A 153 -10.87 -11.67 -20.30
CA THR A 153 -10.41 -13.05 -20.46
C THR A 153 -8.93 -13.22 -20.09
N VAL A 154 -8.16 -12.14 -20.09
CA VAL A 154 -6.72 -12.18 -19.82
C VAL A 154 -6.47 -11.94 -18.33
N LEU A 155 -6.11 -13.01 -17.61
CA LEU A 155 -5.63 -12.94 -16.24
C LEU A 155 -4.32 -12.13 -16.21
N THR A 156 -4.25 -11.11 -15.37
CA THR A 156 -3.07 -10.25 -15.20
C THR A 156 -2.35 -10.47 -13.88
N SER A 157 -3.09 -10.88 -12.84
CA SER A 157 -2.52 -11.24 -11.55
C SER A 157 -3.38 -12.28 -10.83
N ASN A 158 -2.78 -12.98 -9.89
CA ASN A 158 -3.45 -13.96 -9.04
C ASN A 158 -2.81 -13.95 -7.64
N PHE A 159 -3.35 -14.74 -6.71
CA PHE A 159 -2.73 -14.93 -5.40
C PHE A 159 -1.25 -15.35 -5.57
N LEU A 160 -0.32 -14.59 -4.97
CA LEU A 160 1.13 -14.78 -5.11
C LEU A 160 1.65 -14.73 -6.57
N ALA A 161 0.96 -14.01 -7.45
CA ALA A 161 1.37 -13.76 -8.82
C ALA A 161 1.08 -12.29 -9.18
N PRO A 162 1.96 -11.34 -8.81
CA PRO A 162 3.29 -11.55 -8.23
C PRO A 162 3.32 -11.56 -6.70
N GLY A 163 4.26 -12.31 -6.13
CA GLY A 163 4.75 -12.14 -4.76
C GLY A 163 6.20 -11.66 -4.77
N TYR A 164 6.52 -10.54 -4.14
CA TYR A 164 7.88 -10.03 -4.01
C TYR A 164 8.35 -10.16 -2.57
N LEU A 165 9.51 -10.78 -2.36
CA LEU A 165 10.19 -10.87 -1.08
C LEU A 165 11.55 -10.18 -1.19
N VAL A 166 11.67 -9.01 -0.58
CA VAL A 166 12.93 -8.31 -0.42
C VAL A 166 13.46 -8.58 0.98
N PHE A 167 14.72 -8.96 1.10
CA PHE A 167 15.37 -9.11 2.39
C PHE A 167 16.79 -8.55 2.33
N GLY A 168 17.30 -8.08 3.45
CA GLY A 168 18.69 -7.65 3.51
C GLY A 168 19.14 -7.06 4.83
N GLY A 169 20.45 -7.00 5.01
CA GLY A 169 21.11 -6.29 6.10
C GLY A 169 21.52 -4.89 5.67
N GLY A 170 21.49 -3.91 6.57
CA GLY A 170 21.84 -2.54 6.22
C GLY A 170 21.93 -1.61 7.43
N ILE A 171 22.01 -0.32 7.14
CA ILE A 171 21.99 0.74 8.14
C ILE A 171 20.59 1.35 8.17
N ASP A 172 20.01 1.47 9.36
CA ASP A 172 18.76 2.18 9.60
C ASP A 172 19.05 3.49 10.32
N TYR A 173 18.70 4.60 9.66
CA TYR A 173 18.81 5.94 10.20
C TYR A 173 17.43 6.48 10.57
N LYS A 174 17.23 6.72 11.87
CA LYS A 174 16.01 7.24 12.49
C LYS A 174 16.34 8.49 13.30
N PRO A 175 16.39 9.69 12.68
CA PRO A 175 16.73 10.92 13.40
C PRO A 175 15.68 11.34 14.43
N ASN A 176 14.42 10.96 14.20
CA ASN A 176 13.26 11.25 15.04
C ASN A 176 12.19 10.15 14.83
N SER A 177 11.02 10.28 15.45
CA SER A 177 9.89 9.35 15.29
C SER A 177 9.19 9.45 13.93
N THR A 178 9.49 10.48 13.13
CA THR A 178 8.81 10.80 11.86
C THR A 178 9.50 10.18 10.66
N LEU A 179 10.83 10.05 10.66
CA LEU A 179 11.61 9.57 9.52
C LEU A 179 12.39 8.29 9.87
N SER A 180 12.30 7.29 9.00
CA SER A 180 13.14 6.09 9.00
C SER A 180 13.69 5.86 7.61
N MET A 181 15.01 5.74 7.49
CA MET A 181 15.70 5.42 6.24
C MET A 181 16.54 4.16 6.43
N PHE A 182 16.14 3.08 5.77
CA PHE A 182 16.89 1.83 5.74
C PHE A 182 17.66 1.74 4.42
N PHE A 183 18.98 1.62 4.51
CA PHE A 183 19.87 1.55 3.36
C PHE A 183 20.73 0.29 3.43
N ALA A 184 20.58 -0.56 2.42
CA ALA A 184 21.28 -1.82 2.26
C ALA A 184 21.89 -1.87 0.85
N PRO A 185 23.11 -1.32 0.64
CA PRO A 185 23.66 -1.19 -0.71
C PRO A 185 24.07 -2.53 -1.33
N ILE A 186 24.58 -3.47 -0.55
CA ILE A 186 25.20 -4.70 -1.11
C ILE A 186 24.55 -5.96 -0.54
N SER A 187 23.77 -5.85 0.53
CA SER A 187 23.29 -7.00 1.29
C SER A 187 21.80 -7.22 1.10
N SER A 188 21.25 -6.92 -0.09
CA SER A 188 19.83 -7.13 -0.40
C SER A 188 19.60 -8.16 -1.49
N GLY A 189 18.65 -9.05 -1.23
CA GLY A 189 18.09 -9.98 -2.20
C GLY A 189 16.62 -9.67 -2.44
N LYS A 190 16.17 -9.87 -3.67
CA LYS A 190 14.76 -9.81 -4.05
C LYS A 190 14.39 -11.14 -4.71
N ILE A 191 13.33 -11.78 -4.22
CA ILE A 191 12.76 -12.98 -4.83
C ILE A 191 11.36 -12.62 -5.33
N THR A 192 11.13 -12.83 -6.62
CA THR A 192 9.80 -12.73 -7.24
C THR A 192 9.23 -14.13 -7.38
N PHE A 193 8.03 -14.35 -6.88
CA PHE A 193 7.24 -15.57 -7.01
C PHE A 193 6.07 -15.32 -7.97
N VAL A 194 5.82 -16.30 -8.83
CA VAL A 194 4.69 -16.32 -9.75
C VAL A 194 3.98 -17.66 -9.57
N HIS A 195 2.99 -17.68 -8.69
CA HIS A 195 2.27 -18.92 -8.37
C HIS A 195 1.39 -19.39 -9.55
N ASP A 196 0.96 -18.53 -10.45
CA ASP A 196 0.17 -18.95 -11.61
C ASP A 196 1.09 -19.41 -12.76
N GLN A 197 0.94 -20.66 -13.20
CA GLN A 197 1.80 -21.23 -14.25
C GLN A 197 1.62 -20.54 -15.60
N ASN A 198 0.39 -20.11 -15.95
CA ASN A 198 0.16 -19.43 -17.22
C ASN A 198 0.88 -18.08 -17.25
N LEU A 199 0.86 -17.36 -16.12
CA LEU A 199 1.60 -16.10 -15.96
C LEU A 199 3.12 -16.33 -16.00
N ALA A 200 3.60 -17.41 -15.38
CA ALA A 200 5.02 -17.79 -15.40
C ALA A 200 5.49 -18.20 -16.80
N ASP A 201 4.70 -18.99 -17.53
CA ASP A 201 4.99 -19.43 -18.90
C ASP A 201 5.05 -18.25 -19.87
N ALA A 202 4.26 -17.20 -19.62
CA ALA A 202 4.30 -15.94 -20.34
C ALA A 202 5.52 -15.06 -19.99
N GLY A 203 6.33 -15.42 -19.00
CA GLY A 203 7.44 -14.61 -18.50
C GLY A 203 6.99 -13.36 -17.72
N SER A 204 5.76 -13.36 -17.21
CA SER A 204 5.20 -12.22 -16.47
C SER A 204 6.05 -11.93 -15.23
N PHE A 205 6.18 -10.64 -14.87
CA PHE A 205 7.00 -10.19 -13.74
C PHE A 205 8.50 -10.52 -13.89
N GLY A 206 8.91 -10.82 -15.12
CA GLY A 206 10.30 -11.00 -15.54
C GLY A 206 10.95 -12.31 -15.07
N VAL A 207 10.15 -13.32 -14.72
CA VAL A 207 10.63 -14.71 -14.58
C VAL A 207 10.99 -15.30 -15.94
N GLN A 208 11.76 -16.39 -15.95
CA GLN A 208 12.11 -17.06 -17.20
C GLN A 208 10.84 -17.65 -17.86
N PRO A 209 10.50 -17.27 -19.10
CA PRO A 209 9.32 -17.78 -19.80
C PRO A 209 9.48 -19.27 -20.16
N ALA A 210 8.38 -19.90 -20.52
CA ALA A 210 8.39 -21.28 -21.02
C ALA A 210 9.18 -21.40 -22.34
N GLU A 211 9.90 -22.50 -22.50
CA GLU A 211 10.52 -22.86 -23.78
C GLU A 211 9.48 -23.57 -24.64
N ARG A 212 9.27 -23.07 -25.86
CA ARG A 212 8.28 -23.61 -26.80
C ARG A 212 8.95 -24.24 -28.01
N SER A 213 8.36 -25.30 -28.54
CA SER A 213 8.76 -25.93 -29.81
C SER A 213 8.41 -25.04 -31.01
N GLU A 214 8.91 -25.39 -32.20
CA GLU A 214 8.49 -24.75 -33.45
C GLU A 214 6.98 -24.89 -33.72
N SER A 215 6.33 -25.92 -33.16
CA SER A 215 4.87 -26.12 -33.20
C SER A 215 4.09 -25.33 -32.15
N GLY A 216 4.78 -24.61 -31.26
CA GLY A 216 4.17 -23.78 -30.21
C GLY A 216 3.83 -24.52 -28.92
N GLU A 217 4.15 -25.82 -28.81
CA GLU A 217 3.94 -26.60 -27.59
C GLU A 217 4.99 -26.28 -26.54
N ILE A 218 4.60 -26.29 -25.26
CA ILE A 218 5.52 -26.05 -24.14
C ILE A 218 6.40 -27.29 -23.96
N VAL A 219 7.68 -27.15 -24.26
CA VAL A 219 8.70 -28.19 -24.06
C VAL A 219 9.21 -28.15 -22.62
N LYS A 220 9.30 -26.95 -22.05
CA LYS A 220 9.70 -26.73 -20.66
C LYS A 220 8.89 -25.59 -20.05
N PRO A 221 8.25 -25.81 -18.89
CA PRO A 221 7.46 -24.77 -18.23
C PRO A 221 8.35 -23.60 -17.80
N GLY A 222 7.75 -22.40 -17.78
CA GLY A 222 8.39 -21.19 -17.28
C GLY A 222 8.72 -21.29 -15.79
N ALA A 223 9.77 -20.59 -15.38
CA ALA A 223 10.18 -20.55 -14.00
C ALA A 223 9.15 -19.78 -13.15
N ARG A 224 8.74 -20.36 -12.02
CA ARG A 224 7.81 -19.72 -11.08
C ARG A 224 8.48 -18.80 -10.07
N TYR A 225 9.80 -18.65 -10.15
CA TYR A 225 10.55 -17.76 -9.30
C TYR A 225 11.71 -17.11 -10.03
N ARG A 226 12.10 -15.93 -9.55
CA ARG A 226 13.29 -15.20 -9.98
C ARG A 226 13.99 -14.67 -8.74
N ALA A 227 15.29 -14.91 -8.63
CA ALA A 227 16.12 -14.34 -7.58
C ALA A 227 17.00 -13.22 -8.16
N GLU A 228 17.10 -12.13 -7.43
CA GLU A 228 17.87 -10.94 -7.78
C GLU A 228 18.70 -10.51 -6.57
N PHE A 229 19.84 -9.91 -6.83
CA PHE A 229 20.75 -9.42 -5.81
C PHE A 229 21.13 -7.97 -6.13
N GLY A 230 21.16 -7.13 -5.11
CA GLY A 230 21.66 -5.78 -5.27
C GLY A 230 21.38 -4.87 -4.09
N GLY A 231 21.06 -3.61 -4.39
CA GLY A 231 20.89 -2.55 -3.41
C GLY A 231 19.43 -2.24 -3.12
N PHE A 232 19.12 -1.96 -1.86
CA PHE A 232 17.79 -1.57 -1.41
C PHE A 232 17.84 -0.31 -0.54
N LEU A 233 16.96 0.65 -0.85
CA LEU A 233 16.72 1.84 -0.05
C LEU A 233 15.22 1.94 0.25
N ARG A 234 14.88 1.99 1.53
CA ARG A 234 13.52 2.24 2.01
C ARG A 234 13.48 3.52 2.83
N ILE A 235 12.61 4.43 2.45
CA ILE A 235 12.36 5.69 3.15
C ILE A 235 10.91 5.67 3.61
N VAL A 236 10.71 5.78 4.92
CA VAL A 236 9.40 5.89 5.55
C VAL A 236 9.32 7.21 6.27
N TYR A 237 8.38 8.04 5.86
CA TYR A 237 8.04 9.29 6.53
C TYR A 237 6.62 9.19 7.09
N LYS A 238 6.45 9.30 8.40
CA LYS A 238 5.16 9.21 9.09
C LYS A 238 5.01 10.40 10.03
N LYS A 239 4.10 11.32 9.72
CA LYS A 239 3.74 12.44 10.58
C LYS A 239 2.28 12.31 11.01
N GLU A 240 2.07 12.16 12.30
CA GLU A 240 0.76 12.32 12.92
C GLU A 240 0.62 13.81 13.30
N ASN A 241 -0.59 14.37 13.11
CA ASN A 241 -0.93 15.76 13.41
C ASN A 241 -0.01 16.77 12.70
N LEU A 242 -0.38 17.13 11.46
CA LEU A 242 0.42 18.02 10.61
C LEU A 242 0.72 19.39 11.22
N SER A 243 -0.18 19.92 12.06
CA SER A 243 0.03 21.13 12.86
C SER A 243 0.14 20.81 14.36
N ALA A 244 1.04 21.53 15.05
CA ALA A 244 1.18 21.46 16.51
C ALA A 244 0.10 22.29 17.25
N ASP A 245 -0.61 23.16 16.55
CA ASP A 245 -1.72 23.92 17.12
C ASP A 245 -2.98 23.06 17.16
N SER A 246 -3.43 22.72 18.37
CA SER A 246 -4.64 21.92 18.60
C SER A 246 -5.93 22.56 18.07
N LYS A 247 -5.93 23.87 17.75
CA LYS A 247 -7.08 24.56 17.14
C LYS A 247 -7.01 24.60 15.60
N SER A 248 -5.88 24.18 15.02
CA SER A 248 -5.72 24.15 13.57
C SER A 248 -6.47 22.96 12.98
N PRO A 249 -7.16 23.12 11.83
CA PRO A 249 -7.79 22.00 11.12
C PRO A 249 -6.77 20.95 10.62
N LEU A 250 -5.46 21.28 10.66
CA LEU A 250 -4.37 20.38 10.28
C LEU A 250 -3.93 19.44 11.41
N ASN A 251 -4.40 19.63 12.66
CA ASN A 251 -4.07 18.75 13.79
C ASN A 251 -4.69 17.35 13.63
N ASP A 252 -5.80 17.24 12.89
CA ASP A 252 -6.49 15.97 12.65
C ASP A 252 -6.06 15.28 11.34
N ILE A 253 -4.96 15.73 10.73
CA ILE A 253 -4.42 15.15 9.49
C ILE A 253 -3.15 14.35 9.80
N SER A 254 -3.18 13.09 9.40
CA SER A 254 -2.07 12.14 9.41
C SER A 254 -1.53 11.96 7.99
N PHE A 255 -0.22 11.88 7.87
CA PHE A 255 0.48 11.73 6.60
C PHE A 255 1.52 10.63 6.72
N GLN A 256 1.48 9.65 5.82
CA GLN A 256 2.49 8.62 5.70
C GLN A 256 2.90 8.47 4.24
N SER A 257 4.20 8.49 3.99
CA SER A 257 4.81 8.20 2.69
C SER A 257 5.83 7.08 2.86
N ASN A 258 5.76 6.06 2.00
CA ASN A 258 6.76 5.02 1.93
C ASN A 258 7.32 4.97 0.51
N ILE A 259 8.63 4.98 0.37
CA ILE A 259 9.34 4.85 -0.90
C ILE A 259 10.35 3.73 -0.75
N ASP A 260 10.27 2.75 -1.65
CA ASP A 260 11.19 1.64 -1.78
C ASP A 260 11.85 1.68 -3.14
N LEU A 261 13.17 1.57 -3.14
CA LEU A 261 14.01 1.58 -4.33
C LEU A 261 14.87 0.31 -4.30
N PHE A 262 14.82 -0.49 -5.36
CA PHE A 262 15.67 -1.66 -5.52
C PHE A 262 16.45 -1.57 -6.83
N SER A 263 17.75 -1.83 -6.79
CA SER A 263 18.62 -1.89 -7.97
C SER A 263 19.18 -3.30 -8.09
N ASN A 264 19.03 -3.92 -9.27
CA ASN A 264 19.54 -5.25 -9.54
C ASN A 264 20.97 -5.19 -10.07
N TYR A 265 21.94 -5.63 -9.26
CA TYR A 265 23.35 -5.57 -9.62
C TYR A 265 23.79 -6.62 -10.63
N LEU A 266 22.97 -7.67 -10.82
CA LEU A 266 23.26 -8.75 -11.76
C LEU A 266 22.74 -8.45 -13.17
N ASN A 267 21.75 -7.57 -13.30
CA ASN A 267 21.12 -7.28 -14.58
C ASN A 267 20.64 -5.81 -14.64
N SER A 268 21.33 -4.98 -15.42
CA SER A 268 21.06 -3.55 -15.57
C SER A 268 20.93 -2.79 -14.24
N PRO A 269 22.03 -2.59 -13.49
CA PRO A 269 22.01 -1.86 -12.22
C PRO A 269 21.48 -0.42 -12.32
N GLU A 270 21.57 0.19 -13.50
CA GLU A 270 20.98 1.48 -13.83
C GLU A 270 19.45 1.52 -13.72
N ASN A 271 18.79 0.37 -13.84
CA ASN A 271 17.35 0.26 -13.71
C ASN A 271 16.97 0.09 -12.24
N ILE A 272 16.24 1.08 -11.72
CA ILE A 272 15.76 1.11 -10.34
C ILE A 272 14.28 0.77 -10.33
N ASP A 273 13.92 -0.30 -9.63
CA ASP A 273 12.54 -0.61 -9.29
C ASP A 273 12.06 0.36 -8.22
N ILE A 274 11.02 1.14 -8.54
CA ILE A 274 10.45 2.15 -7.64
C ILE A 274 9.07 1.67 -7.18
N ASN A 275 8.86 1.64 -5.86
CA ASN A 275 7.55 1.48 -5.27
C ASN A 275 7.30 2.60 -4.27
N ALA A 276 6.32 3.45 -4.55
CA ALA A 276 5.95 4.57 -3.71
C ALA A 276 4.49 4.43 -3.28
N SER A 277 4.21 4.76 -2.03
CA SER A 277 2.85 4.82 -1.49
C SER A 277 2.68 6.06 -0.65
N LEU A 278 1.48 6.63 -0.71
CA LEU A 278 1.08 7.80 0.06
C LEU A 278 -0.25 7.49 0.74
N LEU A 279 -0.31 7.73 2.04
CA LEU A 279 -1.52 7.64 2.85
C LEU A 279 -1.73 8.98 3.54
N LEU A 280 -2.87 9.61 3.24
CA LEU A 280 -3.35 10.79 3.92
C LEU A 280 -4.63 10.39 4.65
N GLY A 281 -4.66 10.56 5.97
CA GLY A 281 -5.87 10.33 6.76
C GLY A 281 -6.28 11.62 7.45
N MET A 282 -7.52 12.05 7.25
CA MET A 282 -8.09 13.27 7.82
C MET A 282 -9.29 12.94 8.70
N LYS A 283 -9.24 13.31 9.97
CA LYS A 283 -10.40 13.22 10.85
C LYS A 283 -11.19 14.52 10.78
N VAL A 284 -12.38 14.48 10.17
CA VAL A 284 -13.23 15.67 10.02
C VAL A 284 -14.01 15.94 11.32
N ASN A 285 -14.53 14.90 11.97
CA ASN A 285 -15.15 14.99 13.30
C ASN A 285 -15.17 13.62 14.02
N LYS A 286 -15.86 13.52 15.17
CA LYS A 286 -15.97 12.26 15.95
C LYS A 286 -16.61 11.10 15.17
N TYR A 287 -17.39 11.39 14.12
CA TYR A 287 -18.19 10.42 13.37
C TYR A 287 -17.72 10.24 11.92
N ILE A 288 -16.92 11.17 11.39
CA ILE A 288 -16.50 11.23 10.00
C ILE A 288 -14.97 11.36 9.95
N SER A 289 -14.32 10.39 9.31
CA SER A 289 -12.92 10.46 8.92
C SER A 289 -12.79 10.01 7.47
N VAL A 290 -11.83 10.60 6.75
CA VAL A 290 -11.56 10.39 5.33
C VAL A 290 -10.12 9.92 5.15
#